data_AF-A0ABD1G883-F1
#
_entry.id   AF-A0ABD1G883-F1
#
_cell.length_a   1.000
_cell.length_b   1.000
_cell.length_c   1.000
_cell.angle_alpha   90.00
_cell.angle_beta   90.00
_cell.angle_gamma   90.00
#
_symmetry.space_group_name_H-M   'P 1'
#
loop_
_entity.id
_entity.type
_entity.pdbx_description
1 polymer ?
#
loop_
_entity_poly.entity_id
_entity_poly.type
_entity_poly.pdbx_seq_one_letter_code
_entity_poly.pdbx_strand_id
1 'polypeptide(L)'
;MDARIWSKLPDHLLEHVLSFLPLKTFLALRSTCKHFNSLPFTPYFISRHSLPDSPPPFSSLLLLSHPHFHHSSPIFNTTLNTWCTLPLSFPPMPPSPILIASSHGLLCFSLPFASSFLVCNLLTHSIRRIKFPTSPFTFELPTLVTSSSGYKLFTLSTTGSFHHALVYSSSSGSWARFPGPEPASILNENHHQKGVLYGGGMLFTTPEPFHIVSFRLESGEWERPPISLPDGLAFARLAGDGDRKLYLVGGVGASGISRSIKLWELGERWVEVETMPEMVCRKFLSVCYHNYEHVYCFWHQGLICVCCYTWPEILYYKVSRRTWHWLPKCPSLPDKWSCGFRWFSFTPQLYASV
;
A
#
# COMPACT_ATOMS: atom_id res chain seq x y z
N MET A 1 2.12 -41.40 6.69
CA MET A 1 1.32 -41.41 7.94
C MET A 1 0.31 -42.55 7.86
N ASP A 2 0.14 -43.36 8.91
CA ASP A 2 -0.87 -44.44 8.90
C ASP A 2 -2.28 -43.84 9.04
N ALA A 3 -3.06 -43.89 7.95
CA ALA A 3 -4.41 -43.31 7.91
C ALA A 3 -5.32 -43.82 9.04
N ARG A 4 -5.10 -45.03 9.57
CA ARG A 4 -5.92 -45.62 10.64
C ARG A 4 -5.74 -44.94 12.00
N ILE A 5 -4.57 -44.33 12.22
CA ILE A 5 -4.25 -43.60 13.45
C ILE A 5 -4.75 -42.16 13.33
N TRP A 6 -4.45 -41.51 12.21
CA TRP A 6 -4.75 -40.08 12.00
C TRP A 6 -6.23 -39.80 11.76
N SER A 7 -6.99 -40.74 11.18
CA SER A 7 -8.45 -40.60 10.99
C SER A 7 -9.26 -40.69 12.28
N LYS A 8 -8.67 -41.16 13.39
CA LYS A 8 -9.32 -41.26 14.70
C LYS A 8 -8.95 -40.11 15.64
N LEU A 9 -8.03 -39.23 15.23
CA LEU A 9 -7.60 -38.10 16.04
C LEU A 9 -8.74 -37.07 16.09
N PRO A 10 -9.17 -36.61 17.28
CA PRO A 10 -10.13 -35.52 17.40
C PRO A 10 -9.66 -34.27 16.65
N ASP A 11 -10.59 -33.57 16.00
CA ASP A 11 -10.30 -32.38 15.18
C ASP A 11 -9.49 -31.32 15.95
N HIS A 12 -9.83 -31.05 17.21
CA HIS A 12 -9.12 -30.07 18.04
C HIS A 12 -7.64 -30.43 18.28
N LEU A 13 -7.31 -31.73 18.39
CA LEU A 13 -5.92 -32.17 18.54
C LEU A 13 -5.17 -32.09 17.21
N LEU A 14 -5.86 -32.40 16.10
CA LEU A 14 -5.29 -32.23 14.77
C LEU A 14 -4.99 -30.76 14.48
N GLU A 15 -5.92 -29.85 14.80
CA GLU A 15 -5.72 -28.40 14.71
C GLU A 15 -4.54 -27.93 15.56
N HIS A 16 -4.44 -28.44 16.79
CA HIS A 16 -3.33 -28.12 17.68
C HIS A 16 -1.98 -28.55 17.08
N VAL A 17 -1.88 -29.81 16.61
CA VAL A 17 -0.66 -30.33 15.97
C VAL A 17 -0.28 -29.51 14.75
N LEU A 18 -1.25 -29.20 13.88
CA LEU A 18 -1.01 -28.43 12.66
C LEU A 18 -0.61 -26.97 12.94
N SER A 19 -1.06 -26.39 14.06
CA SER A 19 -0.65 -25.04 14.49
C SER A 19 0.84 -24.93 14.84
N PHE A 20 1.55 -26.06 15.04
CA PHE A 20 3.00 -26.06 15.26
C PHE A 20 3.81 -26.10 13.96
N LEU A 21 3.17 -26.33 12.81
CA LEU A 21 3.88 -26.32 11.53
C LEU A 21 4.24 -24.88 11.13
N PRO A 22 5.43 -24.67 10.51
CA PRO A 22 5.73 -23.41 9.87
C PRO A 22 4.64 -23.06 8.85
N LEU A 23 4.22 -21.79 8.83
CA LEU A 23 3.06 -21.40 8.04
C LEU A 23 3.22 -21.68 6.54
N LYS A 24 4.46 -21.57 6.02
CA LYS A 24 4.81 -21.96 4.64
C LYS A 24 4.50 -23.44 4.35
N THR A 25 4.85 -24.34 5.27
CA THR A 25 4.58 -25.77 5.15
C THR A 25 3.08 -26.03 5.19
N PHE A 26 2.38 -25.37 6.10
CA PHE A 26 0.93 -25.50 6.23
C PHE A 26 0.17 -25.00 4.99
N LEU A 27 0.58 -23.88 4.40
CA LEU A 27 -0.02 -23.37 3.16
C LEU A 27 0.06 -24.38 2.01
N ALA A 28 1.15 -25.13 1.90
CA ALA A 28 1.27 -26.21 0.90
C ALA A 28 0.24 -27.34 1.14
N LEU A 29 -0.01 -27.68 2.41
CA LEU A 29 -0.96 -28.73 2.82
C LEU A 29 -2.43 -28.36 2.55
N ARG A 30 -2.77 -27.07 2.41
CA ARG A 30 -4.17 -26.65 2.14
C ARG A 30 -4.76 -27.31 0.89
N SER A 31 -3.91 -27.62 -0.09
CA SER A 31 -4.32 -28.27 -1.34
C SER A 31 -4.73 -29.75 -1.18
N THR A 32 -4.41 -30.40 -0.05
CA THR A 32 -4.57 -31.85 0.08
C THR A 32 -5.94 -32.27 0.61
N CYS A 33 -6.65 -31.43 1.37
CA CYS A 33 -8.01 -31.74 1.83
C CYS A 33 -8.82 -30.48 2.21
N LYS A 34 -10.15 -30.60 2.21
CA LYS A 34 -11.08 -29.51 2.56
C LYS A 34 -10.90 -29.01 3.99
N HIS A 35 -10.64 -29.92 4.94
CA HIS A 35 -10.42 -29.59 6.33
C HIS A 35 -9.18 -28.69 6.49
N PHE A 36 -8.02 -29.08 5.96
CA PHE A 36 -6.80 -28.25 6.01
C PHE A 36 -6.99 -26.91 5.29
N ASN A 37 -7.81 -26.85 4.24
CA ASN A 37 -8.12 -25.60 3.58
C ASN A 37 -8.95 -24.64 4.43
N SER A 38 -9.82 -25.14 5.34
CA SER A 38 -10.65 -24.30 6.22
C SER A 38 -9.96 -23.88 7.51
N LEU A 39 -8.97 -24.66 7.97
CA LEU A 39 -8.22 -24.40 9.21
C LEU A 39 -7.59 -23.00 9.35
N PRO A 40 -6.98 -22.36 8.32
CA PRO A 40 -6.44 -21.01 8.47
C PRO A 40 -7.47 -19.96 8.89
N PHE A 41 -8.76 -20.25 8.72
CA PHE A 41 -9.86 -19.35 9.04
C PHE A 41 -10.48 -19.63 10.42
N THR A 42 -9.99 -20.64 11.16
CA THR A 42 -10.51 -20.91 12.51
C THR A 42 -9.92 -19.92 13.53
N PRO A 43 -10.71 -19.45 14.51
CA PRO A 43 -10.22 -18.52 15.53
C PRO A 43 -9.00 -19.05 16.28
N TYR A 44 -8.95 -20.36 16.51
CA TYR A 44 -7.82 -21.03 17.17
C TYR A 44 -6.52 -20.86 16.38
N PHE A 45 -6.53 -21.20 15.09
CA PHE A 45 -5.36 -21.10 14.23
C PHE A 45 -4.89 -19.65 14.07
N ILE A 46 -5.84 -18.72 13.89
CA ILE A 46 -5.57 -17.28 13.82
C ILE A 46 -4.87 -16.82 15.09
N SER A 47 -5.39 -17.17 16.26
CA SER A 47 -4.84 -16.73 17.55
C SER A 47 -3.41 -17.20 17.79
N ARG A 48 -3.08 -18.44 17.40
CA ARG A 48 -1.75 -19.04 17.59
C ARG A 48 -0.67 -18.41 16.69
N HIS A 49 -1.05 -18.00 15.49
CA HIS A 49 -0.14 -17.45 14.50
C HIS A 49 -0.19 -15.91 14.40
N SER A 50 -1.05 -15.26 15.19
CA SER A 50 -1.14 -13.80 15.29
C SER A 50 -0.61 -13.29 16.64
N LEU A 51 0.16 -14.11 17.36
CA LEU A 51 0.75 -13.73 18.64
C LEU A 51 1.73 -12.54 18.43
N PRO A 52 1.62 -11.45 19.22
CA PRO A 52 2.42 -10.23 19.05
C PRO A 52 3.94 -10.46 19.07
N ASP A 53 4.39 -11.47 19.83
CA ASP A 53 5.82 -11.77 20.00
C ASP A 53 6.37 -12.75 18.95
N SER A 54 5.52 -13.25 18.04
CA SER A 54 5.96 -14.14 16.97
C SER A 54 6.47 -13.32 15.78
N PRO A 55 7.65 -13.65 15.21
CA PRO A 55 8.12 -12.98 14.01
C PRO A 55 7.11 -13.18 12.88
N PRO A 56 6.87 -12.17 12.03
CA PRO A 56 5.91 -12.31 10.94
C PRO A 56 6.28 -13.53 10.08
N PRO A 57 5.31 -14.40 9.77
CA PRO A 57 5.59 -15.69 9.15
C PRO A 57 6.16 -15.56 7.72
N PHE A 58 6.04 -14.38 7.13
CA PHE A 58 6.57 -14.05 5.82
C PHE A 58 7.38 -12.75 5.89
N SER A 59 8.46 -12.69 5.10
CA SER A 59 9.18 -11.44 4.88
C SER A 59 8.26 -10.39 4.27
N SER A 60 8.42 -9.15 4.69
CA SER A 60 7.80 -8.01 4.01
C SER A 60 8.56 -7.72 2.73
N LEU A 61 7.81 -7.40 1.68
CA LEU A 61 8.29 -7.31 0.31
C LEU A 61 7.89 -5.98 -0.32
N LEU A 62 8.68 -5.51 -1.28
CA LEU A 62 8.32 -4.40 -2.15
C LEU A 62 7.95 -4.97 -3.51
N LEU A 63 6.79 -4.57 -4.03
CA LEU A 63 6.28 -5.03 -5.32
C LEU A 63 6.35 -3.90 -6.33
N LEU A 64 6.96 -4.18 -7.48
CA LEU A 64 7.00 -3.28 -8.63
C LEU A 64 5.93 -3.66 -9.65
N SER A 65 5.05 -2.72 -9.95
CA SER A 65 4.04 -2.80 -11.00
C SER A 65 4.38 -1.84 -12.13
N HIS A 66 4.25 -2.31 -13.37
CA HIS A 66 4.43 -1.51 -14.57
C HIS A 66 3.46 -1.98 -15.65
N PRO A 67 2.92 -1.10 -16.52
CA PRO A 67 1.99 -1.51 -17.59
C PRO A 67 2.53 -2.60 -18.52
N HIS A 68 3.84 -2.64 -18.76
CA HIS A 68 4.49 -3.68 -19.58
C HIS A 68 4.72 -5.01 -18.84
N PHE A 69 4.44 -5.07 -17.53
CA PHE A 69 4.60 -6.26 -16.70
C PHE A 69 3.24 -6.97 -16.53
N HIS A 70 2.78 -7.62 -17.60
CA HIS A 70 1.43 -8.20 -17.66
C HIS A 70 1.23 -9.45 -16.78
N HIS A 71 2.29 -10.22 -16.53
CA HIS A 71 2.20 -11.54 -15.87
C HIS A 71 3.24 -11.78 -14.77
N SER A 72 4.16 -10.84 -14.55
CA SER A 72 5.20 -10.94 -13.53
C SER A 72 5.45 -9.58 -12.92
N SER A 73 5.22 -9.44 -11.63
CA SER A 73 5.63 -8.24 -10.87
C SER A 73 6.96 -8.55 -10.20
N PRO A 74 8.05 -7.81 -10.51
CA PRO A 74 9.29 -7.97 -9.78
C PRO A 74 9.09 -7.66 -8.30
N ILE A 75 9.68 -8.48 -7.44
CA ILE A 75 9.52 -8.38 -6.00
C ILE A 75 10.90 -8.28 -5.35
N PHE A 76 11.03 -7.36 -4.42
CA PHE A 76 12.24 -7.14 -3.67
C PHE A 76 12.04 -7.52 -2.20
N ASN A 77 12.92 -8.36 -1.67
CA ASN A 77 12.95 -8.71 -0.26
C ASN A 77 13.86 -7.73 0.48
N THR A 78 13.26 -6.89 1.33
CA THR A 78 13.98 -5.86 2.09
C THR A 78 14.82 -6.42 3.23
N THR A 79 14.49 -7.63 3.73
CA THR A 79 15.25 -8.30 4.79
C THR A 79 16.53 -8.94 4.25
N LEU A 80 16.42 -9.61 3.09
CA LEU A 80 17.56 -10.26 2.44
C LEU A 80 18.34 -9.31 1.51
N ASN A 81 17.78 -8.13 1.23
CA ASN A 81 18.31 -7.16 0.26
C ASN A 81 18.53 -7.77 -1.13
N THR A 82 17.60 -8.64 -1.57
CA THR A 82 17.69 -9.37 -2.83
C THR A 82 16.35 -9.36 -3.58
N TRP A 83 16.45 -9.44 -4.91
CA TRP A 83 15.30 -9.66 -5.78
C TRP A 83 14.83 -11.11 -5.66
N CYS A 84 13.52 -11.30 -5.52
CA CYS A 84 12.92 -12.63 -5.48
C CYS A 84 12.93 -13.23 -6.90
N THR A 85 13.36 -14.49 -6.99
CA THR A 85 13.46 -15.23 -8.26
C THR A 85 12.16 -15.92 -8.67
N LEU A 86 11.25 -16.16 -7.72
CA LEU A 86 9.97 -16.83 -7.97
C LEU A 86 8.86 -15.78 -8.22
N PRO A 87 8.10 -15.90 -9.32
CA PRO A 87 6.97 -15.03 -9.57
C PRO A 87 5.85 -15.28 -8.55
N LEU A 88 5.14 -14.23 -8.14
CA LEU A 88 3.88 -14.40 -7.42
C LEU A 88 2.87 -15.07 -8.35
N SER A 89 2.29 -16.18 -7.89
CA SER A 89 1.19 -16.82 -8.60
C SER A 89 -0.07 -15.98 -8.37
N PHE A 90 -0.41 -15.14 -9.34
CA PHE A 90 -1.69 -14.44 -9.34
C PHE A 90 -2.82 -15.42 -9.69
N PRO A 91 -4.02 -15.24 -9.12
CA PRO A 91 -5.21 -15.97 -9.57
C PRO A 91 -5.48 -15.66 -11.06
N PRO A 92 -6.30 -16.46 -11.77
CA PRO A 92 -6.64 -16.19 -13.17
C PRO A 92 -7.27 -14.79 -13.31
N MET A 93 -6.48 -13.85 -13.84
CA MET A 93 -6.87 -12.46 -13.99
C MET A 93 -7.42 -12.21 -15.41
N PRO A 94 -8.42 -11.33 -15.57
CA PRO A 94 -8.76 -10.76 -16.87
C PRO A 94 -7.55 -10.04 -17.48
N PRO A 95 -7.54 -9.78 -18.80
CA PRO A 95 -6.43 -9.12 -19.46
C PRO A 95 -6.17 -7.72 -18.88
N SER A 96 -4.88 -7.37 -18.77
CA SER A 96 -4.38 -6.05 -18.35
C SER A 96 -4.84 -5.57 -16.96
N PRO A 97 -4.66 -6.38 -15.89
CA PRO A 97 -4.96 -5.93 -14.54
C PRO A 97 -3.96 -4.85 -14.10
N ILE A 98 -4.45 -3.77 -13.50
CA ILE A 98 -3.59 -2.68 -13.02
C ILE A 98 -3.60 -2.69 -11.50
N LEU A 99 -2.45 -2.94 -10.86
CA LEU A 99 -2.35 -2.81 -9.42
C LEU A 99 -2.48 -1.33 -9.03
N ILE A 100 -3.43 -1.03 -8.14
CA ILE A 100 -3.76 0.34 -7.73
C ILE A 100 -3.53 0.59 -6.24
N ALA A 101 -3.71 -0.41 -5.38
CA ALA A 101 -3.49 -0.27 -3.93
C ALA A 101 -3.02 -1.59 -3.29
N SER A 102 -2.37 -1.47 -2.15
CA SER A 102 -2.03 -2.60 -1.27
C SER A 102 -2.12 -2.16 0.19
N SER A 103 -2.52 -3.09 1.07
CA SER A 103 -2.65 -2.85 2.51
C SER A 103 -2.63 -4.19 3.24
N HIS A 104 -1.74 -4.35 4.22
CA HIS A 104 -1.63 -5.53 5.11
C HIS A 104 -1.90 -6.88 4.42
N GLY A 105 -1.21 -7.15 3.31
CA GLY A 105 -1.27 -8.43 2.59
C GLY A 105 -2.38 -8.54 1.54
N LEU A 106 -3.28 -7.56 1.46
CA LEU A 106 -4.23 -7.43 0.36
C LEU A 106 -3.64 -6.63 -0.79
N LEU A 107 -4.00 -7.04 -2.02
CA LEU A 107 -3.72 -6.33 -3.25
C LEU A 107 -5.05 -5.96 -3.92
N CYS A 108 -5.14 -4.74 -4.43
CA CYS A 108 -6.30 -4.25 -5.16
C CYS A 108 -5.92 -3.89 -6.60
N PHE A 109 -6.58 -4.55 -7.54
CA PHE A 109 -6.41 -4.35 -8.97
C PHE A 109 -7.62 -3.65 -9.56
N SER A 110 -7.39 -2.71 -10.49
CA SER A 110 -8.43 -2.20 -11.39
C SER A 110 -8.52 -3.11 -12.62
N LEU A 111 -9.76 -3.43 -13.00
CA LEU A 111 -10.10 -4.21 -14.19
C LEU A 111 -11.05 -3.38 -15.07
N PRO A 112 -10.53 -2.43 -15.87
CA PRO A 112 -11.37 -1.50 -16.65
C PRO A 112 -12.34 -2.21 -17.58
N PHE A 113 -11.90 -3.27 -18.27
CA PHE A 113 -12.75 -4.05 -19.19
C PHE A 113 -13.88 -4.80 -18.51
N ALA A 114 -13.75 -5.10 -17.21
CA ALA A 114 -14.75 -5.79 -16.42
C ALA A 114 -15.55 -4.83 -15.51
N SER A 115 -15.36 -3.52 -15.66
CA SER A 115 -15.95 -2.47 -14.83
C SER A 115 -15.95 -2.81 -13.34
N SER A 116 -14.81 -3.29 -12.83
CA SER A 116 -14.68 -3.75 -11.46
C SER A 116 -13.28 -3.60 -10.89
N PHE A 117 -13.19 -3.57 -9.57
CA PHE A 117 -11.97 -3.85 -8.84
C PHE A 117 -11.91 -5.32 -8.46
N LEU A 118 -10.68 -5.84 -8.34
CA LEU A 118 -10.42 -7.13 -7.72
C LEU A 118 -9.52 -6.93 -6.51
N VAL A 119 -10.03 -7.28 -5.33
CA VAL A 119 -9.20 -7.40 -4.13
C VAL A 119 -8.85 -8.86 -3.94
N CYS A 120 -7.57 -9.14 -3.69
CA CYS A 120 -7.13 -10.51 -3.44
C CYS A 120 -6.10 -10.59 -2.31
N ASN A 121 -6.10 -11.75 -1.67
CA ASN A 121 -5.04 -12.19 -0.78
C ASN A 121 -4.32 -13.35 -1.47
N LEU A 122 -3.06 -13.13 -1.83
CA LEU A 122 -2.27 -14.09 -2.59
C LEU A 122 -1.91 -15.34 -1.78
N LEU A 123 -1.86 -15.25 -0.44
CA LEU A 123 -1.52 -16.40 0.42
C LEU A 123 -2.72 -17.35 0.57
N THR A 124 -3.91 -16.79 0.74
CA THR A 124 -5.13 -17.56 0.90
C THR A 124 -5.72 -18.00 -0.44
N HIS A 125 -5.31 -17.36 -1.54
CA HIS A 125 -5.93 -17.43 -2.87
C HIS A 125 -7.39 -16.93 -2.86
N SER A 126 -7.78 -16.14 -1.85
CA SER A 126 -9.12 -15.55 -1.79
C SER A 126 -9.21 -14.29 -2.65
N ILE A 127 -10.33 -14.14 -3.34
CA ILE A 127 -10.59 -13.02 -4.26
C ILE A 127 -12.00 -12.46 -4.03
N ARG A 128 -12.14 -11.14 -4.15
CA ARG A 128 -13.43 -10.44 -4.19
C ARG A 128 -13.46 -9.49 -5.37
N ARG A 129 -14.50 -9.62 -6.20
CA ARG A 129 -14.82 -8.66 -7.26
C ARG A 129 -15.76 -7.59 -6.71
N ILE A 130 -15.38 -6.33 -6.88
CA ILE A 130 -16.17 -5.17 -6.48
C ILE A 130 -16.58 -4.45 -7.76
N LYS A 131 -17.86 -4.43 -8.10
CA LYS A 131 -18.34 -3.69 -9.27
C LYS A 131 -18.11 -2.19 -9.07
N PHE A 132 -17.76 -1.50 -10.16
CA PHE A 132 -17.72 -0.04 -10.15
C PHE A 132 -19.10 0.52 -9.80
N PRO A 133 -19.16 1.62 -9.03
CA PRO A 133 -20.42 2.20 -8.61
C PRO A 133 -21.16 2.87 -9.77
N THR A 134 -20.46 3.28 -10.83
CA THR A 134 -21.03 3.83 -12.08
C THR A 134 -20.32 3.22 -13.29
N SER A 135 -20.87 3.44 -14.49
CA SER A 135 -20.21 3.07 -15.75
C SER A 135 -20.53 4.14 -16.80
N PRO A 136 -19.54 4.91 -17.30
CA PRO A 136 -18.11 4.86 -16.97
C PRO A 136 -17.80 5.26 -15.52
N PHE A 137 -16.63 4.85 -15.02
CA PHE A 137 -16.16 5.20 -13.69
C PHE A 137 -14.73 5.71 -13.74
N THR A 138 -14.59 7.01 -13.49
CA THR A 138 -13.30 7.66 -13.27
C THR A 138 -13.03 7.74 -11.78
N PHE A 139 -11.81 7.40 -11.38
CA PHE A 139 -11.45 7.26 -9.99
C PHE A 139 -10.02 7.74 -9.75
N GLU A 140 -9.79 8.39 -8.61
CA GLU A 140 -8.52 8.98 -8.21
C GLU A 140 -8.17 8.63 -6.76
N LEU A 141 -6.87 8.63 -6.45
CA LEU A 141 -6.32 8.33 -5.12
C LEU A 141 -6.83 7.02 -4.49
N PRO A 142 -6.87 5.89 -5.24
CA PRO A 142 -7.38 4.64 -4.71
C PRO A 142 -6.54 4.19 -3.50
N THR A 143 -7.18 4.11 -2.34
CA THR A 143 -6.53 3.80 -1.07
C THR A 143 -7.24 2.62 -0.42
N LEU A 144 -6.49 1.54 -0.19
CA LEU A 144 -6.98 0.34 0.48
C LEU A 144 -6.63 0.42 1.96
N VAL A 145 -7.63 0.27 2.82
CA VAL A 145 -7.51 0.35 4.27
C VAL A 145 -8.02 -0.95 4.86
N THR A 146 -7.15 -1.68 5.54
CA THR A 146 -7.49 -2.94 6.21
C THR A 146 -7.76 -2.69 7.69
N SER A 147 -8.73 -3.41 8.24
CA SER A 147 -9.10 -3.39 9.65
C SER A 147 -9.31 -4.83 10.15
N SER A 148 -9.50 -5.00 11.45
CA SER A 148 -9.81 -6.31 12.04
C SER A 148 -11.13 -6.91 11.53
N SER A 149 -12.07 -6.06 11.09
CA SER A 149 -13.40 -6.48 10.61
C SER A 149 -13.50 -6.61 9.09
N GLY A 150 -12.43 -6.34 8.34
CA GLY A 150 -12.42 -6.41 6.88
C GLY A 150 -11.52 -5.36 6.25
N TYR A 151 -11.99 -4.76 5.17
CA TYR A 151 -11.29 -3.66 4.52
C TYR A 151 -12.28 -2.66 3.93
N LYS A 152 -11.76 -1.45 3.74
CA LYS A 152 -12.42 -0.37 3.01
C LYS A 152 -11.57 0.04 1.82
N LEU A 153 -12.23 0.31 0.69
CA LEU A 153 -11.59 0.88 -0.49
C LEU A 153 -12.13 2.30 -0.66
N PHE A 154 -11.26 3.28 -0.45
CA PHE A 154 -11.55 4.68 -0.71
C PHE A 154 -11.12 5.05 -2.13
N THR A 155 -11.90 5.91 -2.76
CA THR A 155 -11.50 6.62 -3.96
C THR A 155 -12.25 7.94 -4.08
N LEU A 156 -11.63 8.92 -4.73
CA LEU A 156 -12.34 10.07 -5.25
C LEU A 156 -12.90 9.74 -6.64
N SER A 157 -14.04 10.33 -6.99
CA SER A 157 -14.63 10.23 -8.31
C SER A 157 -15.26 11.57 -8.69
N THR A 158 -15.21 11.88 -9.99
CA THR A 158 -15.75 13.12 -10.54
C THR A 158 -16.90 12.78 -11.48
N THR A 159 -18.07 13.32 -11.21
CA THR A 159 -19.27 13.16 -12.05
C THR A 159 -19.78 14.54 -12.46
N GLY A 160 -19.53 14.93 -13.72
CA GLY A 160 -19.76 16.29 -14.17
C GLY A 160 -18.84 17.27 -13.44
N SER A 161 -19.40 18.29 -12.80
CA SER A 161 -18.67 19.26 -11.95
C SER A 161 -18.60 18.85 -10.47
N PHE A 162 -19.21 17.73 -10.09
CA PHE A 162 -19.27 17.30 -8.69
C PHE A 162 -18.19 16.28 -8.37
N HIS A 163 -17.52 16.50 -7.26
CA HIS A 163 -16.55 15.57 -6.69
C HIS A 163 -17.21 14.78 -5.57
N HIS A 164 -16.98 13.48 -5.56
CA HIS A 164 -17.53 12.56 -4.57
C HIS A 164 -16.41 11.72 -3.96
N ALA A 165 -16.47 11.57 -2.63
CA ALA A 165 -15.71 10.56 -1.94
C ALA A 165 -16.53 9.26 -1.90
N LEU A 166 -15.96 8.17 -2.38
CA LEU A 166 -16.61 6.86 -2.44
C LEU A 166 -15.84 5.87 -1.56
N VAL A 167 -16.56 5.20 -0.66
CA VAL A 167 -15.99 4.23 0.26
C VAL A 167 -16.74 2.92 0.11
N TYR A 168 -16.08 1.90 -0.40
CA TYR A 168 -16.59 0.52 -0.34
C TYR A 168 -16.24 -0.08 1.01
N SER A 169 -17.19 -0.78 1.63
CA SER A 169 -16.94 -1.59 2.83
C SER A 169 -17.11 -3.07 2.54
N SER A 170 -16.10 -3.89 2.86
CA SER A 170 -16.17 -5.33 2.66
C SER A 170 -17.17 -6.03 3.58
N SER A 171 -17.46 -5.44 4.74
CA SER A 171 -18.42 -5.97 5.73
C SER A 171 -19.87 -5.81 5.28
N SER A 172 -20.22 -4.67 4.69
CA SER A 172 -21.57 -4.43 4.13
C SER A 172 -21.67 -4.88 2.67
N GLY A 173 -20.55 -5.04 1.99
CA GLY A 173 -20.51 -5.37 0.56
C GLY A 173 -21.02 -4.24 -0.35
N SER A 174 -21.05 -3.00 0.13
CA SER A 174 -21.68 -1.86 -0.55
C SER A 174 -20.78 -0.63 -0.59
N TRP A 175 -21.08 0.27 -1.53
CA TRP A 175 -20.47 1.60 -1.65
C TRP A 175 -21.28 2.62 -0.85
N ALA A 176 -20.61 3.41 -0.02
CA ALA A 176 -21.12 4.65 0.54
C ALA A 176 -20.60 5.83 -0.29
N ARG A 177 -21.45 6.84 -0.48
CA ARG A 177 -21.13 8.08 -1.21
C ARG A 177 -21.19 9.26 -0.25
N PHE A 178 -20.13 10.04 -0.25
CA PHE A 178 -19.98 11.25 0.55
C PHE A 178 -19.64 12.45 -0.34
N PRO A 179 -19.85 13.67 0.14
CA PRO A 179 -19.34 14.87 -0.51
C PRO A 179 -17.82 14.78 -0.73
N GLY A 180 -17.36 15.30 -1.87
CA GLY A 180 -15.94 15.50 -2.12
C GLY A 180 -15.34 16.59 -1.22
N PRO A 181 -14.02 16.76 -1.26
CA PRO A 181 -13.36 17.80 -0.48
C PRO A 181 -13.71 19.18 -1.04
N GLU A 182 -13.79 20.19 -0.16
CA GLU A 182 -14.04 21.58 -0.54
C GLU A 182 -12.81 22.49 -0.31
N PRO A 183 -12.39 23.28 -1.31
CA PRO A 183 -12.90 23.32 -2.69
C PRO A 183 -12.57 22.04 -3.49
N ALA A 184 -13.38 21.73 -4.50
CA ALA A 184 -13.27 20.55 -5.36
C ALA A 184 -11.85 20.26 -5.90
N SER A 185 -11.07 21.31 -6.18
CA SER A 185 -9.71 21.22 -6.72
C SER A 185 -8.62 20.94 -5.68
N ILE A 186 -8.94 20.91 -4.37
CA ILE A 186 -7.95 20.89 -3.28
C ILE A 186 -7.03 19.66 -3.30
N LEU A 187 -7.41 18.58 -3.99
CA LEU A 187 -6.62 17.35 -4.14
C LEU A 187 -6.28 16.99 -5.59
N ASN A 188 -6.64 17.82 -6.57
CA ASN A 188 -6.23 17.60 -7.95
C ASN A 188 -4.69 17.65 -8.05
N GLU A 189 -4.07 17.07 -9.08
CA GLU A 189 -2.62 17.11 -9.36
C GLU A 189 -1.69 16.21 -8.51
N ASN A 190 -2.13 15.68 -7.35
CA ASN A 190 -1.35 14.71 -6.58
C ASN A 190 -1.69 13.24 -6.91
N HIS A 191 -1.85 12.93 -8.20
CA HIS A 191 -2.47 11.67 -8.69
C HIS A 191 -1.82 10.36 -8.22
N HIS A 192 -0.55 10.39 -7.82
CA HIS A 192 0.20 9.19 -7.43
C HIS A 192 0.33 9.01 -5.91
N GLN A 193 0.05 10.06 -5.13
CA GLN A 193 0.09 9.99 -3.67
C GLN A 193 -1.17 9.27 -3.18
N LYS A 194 -1.02 8.34 -2.22
CA LYS A 194 -2.15 7.66 -1.59
C LYS A 194 -2.48 8.30 -0.25
N GLY A 195 -3.71 8.08 0.21
CA GLY A 195 -4.12 8.48 1.55
C GLY A 195 -3.28 7.76 2.60
N VAL A 196 -2.79 8.50 3.60
CA VAL A 196 -2.02 7.96 4.72
C VAL A 196 -2.89 7.92 5.96
N LEU A 197 -3.04 6.75 6.57
CA LEU A 197 -3.80 6.62 7.81
C LEU A 197 -3.02 7.20 8.98
N TYR A 198 -3.68 8.05 9.76
CA TYR A 198 -3.14 8.62 10.98
C TYR A 198 -4.27 9.17 11.85
N GLY A 199 -4.23 8.90 13.17
CA GLY A 199 -5.19 9.47 14.12
C GLY A 199 -6.66 9.15 13.83
N GLY A 200 -6.95 8.00 13.21
CA GLY A 200 -8.31 7.59 12.84
C GLY A 200 -8.88 8.25 11.57
N GLY A 201 -8.11 9.13 10.92
CA GLY A 201 -8.42 9.73 9.64
C GLY A 201 -7.45 9.30 8.54
N MET A 202 -7.82 9.56 7.29
CA MET A 202 -6.96 9.38 6.14
C MET A 202 -6.51 10.75 5.64
N LEU A 203 -5.20 10.99 5.72
CA LEU A 203 -4.57 12.26 5.42
C LEU A 203 -4.08 12.35 3.98
N PHE A 204 -4.22 13.54 3.41
CA PHE A 204 -3.73 13.91 2.09
C PHE A 204 -3.03 15.27 2.15
N THR A 205 -2.08 15.47 1.25
CA THR A 205 -1.46 16.78 0.99
C THR A 205 -2.12 17.42 -0.22
N THR A 206 -2.41 18.71 -0.12
CA THR A 206 -2.90 19.52 -1.23
C THR A 206 -1.74 19.97 -2.13
N PRO A 207 -1.98 20.35 -3.39
CA PRO A 207 -1.07 21.21 -4.14
C PRO A 207 -0.92 22.58 -3.50
N GLU A 208 0.00 23.40 -4.00
CA GLU A 208 0.26 24.75 -3.48
C GLU A 208 -1.04 25.61 -3.51
N PRO A 209 -1.43 26.26 -2.39
CA PRO A 209 -0.76 26.31 -1.09
C PRO A 209 -0.84 24.98 -0.32
N PHE A 210 0.31 24.49 0.14
CA PHE A 210 0.40 23.17 0.78
C PHE A 210 -0.33 23.17 2.12
N HIS A 211 -1.30 22.27 2.25
CA HIS A 211 -2.04 21.98 3.46
C HIS A 211 -2.22 20.47 3.63
N ILE A 212 -2.62 20.06 4.85
CA ILE A 212 -3.08 18.71 5.12
C ILE A 212 -4.60 18.73 5.22
N VAL A 213 -5.24 17.79 4.53
CA VAL A 213 -6.67 17.50 4.69
C VAL A 213 -6.85 16.07 5.18
N SER A 214 -7.83 15.86 6.03
CA SER A 214 -8.17 14.56 6.61
C SER A 214 -9.58 14.18 6.17
N PHE A 215 -9.76 12.91 5.81
CA PHE A 215 -11.06 12.33 5.52
C PHE A 215 -11.36 11.21 6.52
N ARG A 216 -12.51 11.27 7.19
CA ARG A 216 -12.95 10.24 8.11
C ARG A 216 -13.78 9.18 7.39
N LEU A 217 -13.26 7.95 7.30
CA LEU A 217 -13.87 6.84 6.57
C LEU A 217 -15.25 6.39 7.11
N GLU A 218 -15.59 6.73 8.35
CA GLU A 218 -16.88 6.36 8.97
C GLU A 218 -17.96 7.43 8.77
N SER A 219 -17.65 8.70 9.04
CA SER A 219 -18.63 9.80 8.91
C SER A 219 -18.68 10.39 7.51
N GLY A 220 -17.61 10.23 6.72
CA GLY A 220 -17.46 10.87 5.42
C GLY A 220 -17.15 12.36 5.49
N GLU A 221 -16.75 12.85 6.67
CA GLU A 221 -16.42 14.25 6.89
C GLU A 221 -14.99 14.55 6.45
N TRP A 222 -14.82 15.73 5.85
CA TRP A 222 -13.53 16.33 5.55
C TRP A 222 -13.19 17.37 6.61
N GLU A 223 -11.98 17.30 7.14
CA GLU A 223 -11.47 18.25 8.13
C GLU A 223 -10.08 18.74 7.72
N ARG A 224 -9.75 19.97 8.12
CA ARG A 224 -8.40 20.52 8.01
C ARG A 224 -7.78 20.48 9.39
N PRO A 225 -6.97 19.46 9.73
CA PRO A 225 -6.34 19.40 11.03
C PRO A 225 -5.44 20.64 11.21
N PRO A 226 -5.31 21.18 12.44
CA PRO A 226 -4.52 22.38 12.74
C PRO A 226 -3.01 22.05 12.75
N ILE A 227 -2.53 21.42 11.67
CA ILE A 227 -1.15 21.00 11.46
C ILE A 227 -0.57 21.89 10.36
N SER A 228 0.24 22.87 10.74
CA SER A 228 0.93 23.75 9.81
C SER A 228 2.12 23.02 9.18
N LEU A 229 2.18 22.94 7.85
CA LEU A 229 3.34 22.38 7.15
C LEU A 229 4.58 23.29 7.27
N PRO A 230 5.80 22.75 7.14
CA PRO A 230 7.03 23.54 7.05
C PRO A 230 7.01 24.60 5.93
N ASP A 231 7.68 25.72 6.14
CA ASP A 231 7.79 26.79 5.14
C ASP A 231 8.76 26.45 3.98
N GLY A 232 8.58 27.12 2.85
CA GLY A 232 9.49 27.02 1.70
C GLY A 232 9.41 25.69 0.94
N LEU A 233 8.31 24.95 1.09
CA LEU A 233 8.09 23.70 0.37
C LEU A 233 7.83 23.98 -1.12
N ALA A 234 8.47 23.19 -1.98
CA ALA A 234 8.18 23.07 -3.41
C ALA A 234 7.28 21.85 -3.70
N PHE A 235 7.29 20.84 -2.82
CA PHE A 235 6.33 19.74 -2.82
C PHE A 235 6.29 19.07 -1.43
N ALA A 236 5.21 18.36 -1.14
CA ALA A 236 4.97 17.68 0.14
C ALA A 236 4.37 16.28 -0.09
N ARG A 237 4.92 15.24 0.53
CA ARG A 237 4.42 13.86 0.46
C ARG A 237 4.40 13.23 1.84
N LEU A 238 3.27 12.65 2.22
CA LEU A 238 3.13 11.96 3.51
C LEU A 238 3.55 10.50 3.40
N ALA A 239 4.07 9.95 4.48
CA ALA A 239 4.23 8.52 4.69
C ALA A 239 4.02 8.24 6.18
N GLY A 240 3.33 7.15 6.51
CA GLY A 240 3.05 6.82 7.90
C GLY A 240 2.92 5.32 8.09
N ASP A 241 3.16 4.88 9.33
CA ASP A 241 3.05 3.47 9.71
C ASP A 241 1.60 3.00 9.86
N GLY A 242 0.64 3.91 9.75
CA GLY A 242 -0.80 3.66 9.89
C GLY A 242 -1.30 3.70 11.33
N ASP A 243 -0.43 4.00 12.29
CA ASP A 243 -0.77 4.05 13.72
C ASP A 243 -0.27 5.37 14.35
N ARG A 244 1.01 5.42 14.76
CA ARG A 244 1.54 6.47 15.63
C ARG A 244 2.48 7.44 14.94
N LYS A 245 3.06 7.06 13.82
CA LYS A 245 4.12 7.86 13.20
C LYS A 245 3.69 8.35 11.84
N LEU A 246 3.72 9.67 11.69
CA LEU A 246 3.54 10.34 10.42
C LEU A 246 4.82 11.10 10.07
N TYR A 247 5.23 10.95 8.83
CA TYR A 247 6.39 11.62 8.25
C TYR A 247 5.97 12.43 7.04
N LEU A 248 6.70 13.52 6.83
CA LEU A 248 6.60 14.36 5.66
C LEU A 248 7.94 14.32 4.93
N VAL A 249 7.90 13.95 3.66
CA VAL A 249 9.01 14.13 2.73
C VAL A 249 8.67 15.33 1.86
N GLY A 250 9.54 16.34 1.85
CA GLY A 250 9.28 17.57 1.10
C GLY A 250 10.52 18.12 0.45
N GLY A 251 10.34 18.67 -0.74
CA GLY A 251 11.36 19.48 -1.40
C GLY A 251 11.33 20.89 -0.85
N VAL A 252 12.47 21.44 -0.46
CA VAL A 252 12.60 22.82 0.01
C VAL A 252 13.35 23.65 -1.03
N GLY A 253 12.79 24.80 -1.37
CA GLY A 253 13.39 25.73 -2.29
C GLY A 253 12.53 26.96 -2.53
N ALA A 254 12.62 27.53 -3.73
CA ALA A 254 11.98 28.80 -4.07
C ALA A 254 11.39 28.75 -5.47
N SER A 255 10.29 29.46 -5.69
CA SER A 255 9.60 29.57 -6.99
C SER A 255 9.26 28.20 -7.59
N GLY A 256 8.77 27.27 -6.76
CA GLY A 256 8.44 25.91 -7.17
C GLY A 256 9.65 25.01 -7.46
N ILE A 257 10.89 25.48 -7.31
CA ILE A 257 12.10 24.69 -7.57
C ILE A 257 12.70 24.20 -6.25
N SER A 258 12.67 22.88 -6.03
CA SER A 258 13.35 22.25 -4.90
C SER A 258 14.87 22.24 -5.09
N ARG A 259 15.61 22.66 -4.06
CA ARG A 259 17.08 22.62 -3.99
C ARG A 259 17.60 21.57 -3.01
N SER A 260 16.77 21.18 -2.05
CA SER A 260 17.07 20.15 -1.05
C SER A 260 15.82 19.35 -0.76
N ILE A 261 15.96 18.10 -0.34
CA ILE A 261 14.84 17.28 0.11
C ILE A 261 15.04 17.01 1.59
N LYS A 262 14.00 17.22 2.37
CA LYS A 262 14.02 17.09 3.82
C LYS A 262 12.93 16.13 4.29
N LEU A 263 13.17 15.56 5.46
CA LEU A 263 12.29 14.64 6.15
C LEU A 263 11.91 15.23 7.50
N TRP A 264 10.61 15.29 7.78
CA TRP A 264 10.07 15.68 9.08
C TRP A 264 9.26 14.55 9.69
N GLU A 265 9.24 14.43 11.01
CA GLU A 265 8.37 13.56 11.79
C GLU A 265 7.37 14.44 12.56
N LEU A 266 6.10 14.02 12.58
CA LEU A 266 5.04 14.73 13.30
C LEU A 266 5.09 14.35 14.78
N GLY A 267 5.41 15.32 15.64
CA GLY A 267 5.12 15.29 17.07
C GLY A 267 3.95 16.22 17.39
N GLU A 268 4.12 17.13 18.36
CA GLU A 268 3.20 18.27 18.54
C GLU A 268 3.22 19.22 17.34
N ARG A 269 4.37 19.28 16.66
CA ARG A 269 4.62 20.01 15.41
C ARG A 269 5.57 19.20 14.54
N TRP A 270 5.72 19.59 13.27
CA TRP A 270 6.74 18.99 12.41
C TRP A 270 8.13 19.30 12.93
N VAL A 271 8.92 18.26 13.17
CA VAL A 271 10.32 18.35 13.56
C VAL A 271 11.17 17.78 12.43
N GLU A 272 12.14 18.55 11.95
CA GLU A 272 13.08 18.08 10.92
C GLU A 272 13.92 16.95 11.52
N VAL A 273 13.86 15.78 10.89
CA VAL A 273 14.61 14.60 11.31
C VAL A 273 15.91 14.48 10.53
N GLU A 274 15.86 14.77 9.23
CA GLU A 274 17.01 14.61 8.34
C GLU A 274 16.91 15.49 7.10
N THR A 275 18.05 15.99 6.63
CA THR A 275 18.19 16.57 5.30
C THR A 275 18.87 15.56 4.38
N MET A 276 18.28 15.26 3.22
CA MET A 276 18.82 14.30 2.26
C MET A 276 20.24 14.71 1.83
N PRO A 277 21.23 13.81 1.91
CA PRO A 277 22.60 14.11 1.50
C PRO A 277 22.68 14.62 0.05
N GLU A 278 23.55 15.60 -0.18
CA GLU A 278 23.62 16.37 -1.43
C GLU A 278 23.70 15.50 -2.70
N MET A 279 24.57 14.48 -2.70
CA MET A 279 24.74 13.57 -3.85
C MET A 279 23.48 12.75 -4.13
N VAL A 280 22.77 12.32 -3.08
CA VAL A 280 21.51 11.57 -3.20
C VAL A 280 20.41 12.48 -3.71
N CYS A 281 20.32 13.69 -3.14
CA CYS A 281 19.36 14.72 -3.53
C CYS A 281 19.53 15.12 -4.99
N ARG A 282 20.76 15.40 -5.45
CA ARG A 282 21.06 15.74 -6.85
C ARG A 282 20.60 14.66 -7.81
N LYS A 283 20.91 13.39 -7.53
CA LYS A 283 20.45 12.26 -8.37
C LYS A 283 18.91 12.23 -8.41
N PHE A 284 18.24 12.32 -7.27
CA PHE A 284 16.77 12.26 -7.22
C PHE A 284 16.11 13.44 -7.96
N LEU A 285 16.59 14.67 -7.74
CA LEU A 285 16.07 15.86 -8.42
C LEU A 285 16.34 15.82 -9.93
N SER A 286 17.48 15.30 -10.38
CA SER A 286 17.78 15.13 -11.81
C SER A 286 16.85 14.15 -12.51
N VAL A 287 16.26 13.21 -11.77
CA VAL A 287 15.32 12.23 -12.31
C VAL A 287 13.91 12.82 -12.41
N CYS A 288 13.52 13.66 -11.46
CA CYS A 288 12.18 14.24 -11.41
C CYS A 288 12.01 15.46 -12.33
N TYR A 289 13.10 16.15 -12.71
CA TYR A 289 13.09 17.34 -13.59
C TYR A 289 12.01 18.39 -13.21
N HIS A 290 11.87 18.66 -11.90
CA HIS A 290 10.84 19.54 -11.33
C HIS A 290 9.38 19.07 -11.47
N ASN A 291 9.12 17.89 -12.05
CA ASN A 291 7.78 17.28 -12.10
C ASN A 291 7.47 16.54 -10.80
N TYR A 292 7.32 17.30 -9.70
CA TYR A 292 7.13 16.74 -8.37
C TYR A 292 5.77 16.04 -8.19
N GLU A 293 4.79 16.29 -9.06
CA GLU A 293 3.51 15.56 -9.12
C GLU A 293 3.70 14.04 -9.25
N HIS A 294 4.77 13.60 -9.91
CA HIS A 294 5.10 12.19 -10.09
C HIS A 294 5.79 11.55 -8.89
N VAL A 295 6.24 12.35 -7.92
CA VAL A 295 6.85 11.86 -6.69
C VAL A 295 5.75 11.35 -5.77
N TYR A 296 5.94 10.18 -5.18
CA TYR A 296 5.04 9.64 -4.16
C TYR A 296 5.84 8.91 -3.09
N CYS A 297 5.27 8.86 -1.87
CA CYS A 297 5.90 8.20 -0.74
C CYS A 297 4.99 7.15 -0.13
N PHE A 298 5.57 6.12 0.46
CA PHE A 298 4.85 5.16 1.27
C PHE A 298 5.76 4.56 2.34
N TRP A 299 5.13 4.01 3.39
CA TRP A 299 5.81 3.33 4.47
C TRP A 299 5.97 1.83 4.20
N HIS A 300 7.11 1.27 4.60
CA HIS A 300 7.37 -0.15 4.57
C HIS A 300 8.29 -0.56 5.72
N GLN A 301 7.73 -1.12 6.80
CA GLN A 301 8.50 -1.78 7.87
C GLN A 301 9.72 -0.99 8.39
N GLY A 302 9.51 0.29 8.78
CA GLY A 302 10.60 1.15 9.25
C GLY A 302 11.39 1.85 8.14
N LEU A 303 10.97 1.68 6.88
CA LEU A 303 11.49 2.38 5.72
C LEU A 303 10.46 3.40 5.21
N ILE A 304 10.94 4.58 4.86
CA ILE A 304 10.17 5.58 4.11
C ILE A 304 10.66 5.51 2.67
N CYS A 305 9.84 4.95 1.78
CA CYS A 305 10.17 4.81 0.37
C CYS A 305 9.73 6.06 -0.40
N VAL A 306 10.66 6.66 -1.14
CA VAL A 306 10.46 7.81 -2.02
C VAL A 306 10.64 7.34 -3.46
N CYS A 307 9.56 7.46 -4.24
CA CYS A 307 9.47 6.93 -5.59
C CYS A 307 9.07 8.03 -6.57
N CYS A 308 9.33 7.81 -7.85
CA CYS A 308 8.86 8.68 -8.92
C CYS A 308 8.21 7.84 -10.03
N TYR A 309 7.04 8.24 -10.52
CA TYR A 309 6.28 7.49 -11.53
C TYR A 309 7.03 7.29 -12.86
N THR A 310 7.96 8.21 -13.17
CA THR A 310 8.79 8.19 -14.39
C THR A 310 10.12 7.45 -14.19
N TRP A 311 10.38 6.91 -12.99
CA TRP A 311 11.67 6.30 -12.66
C TRP A 311 11.54 4.95 -11.94
N PRO A 312 12.33 3.93 -12.32
CA PRO A 312 12.20 2.62 -11.73
C PRO A 312 12.82 2.45 -10.35
N GLU A 313 13.92 3.15 -10.03
CA GLU A 313 14.63 2.92 -8.77
C GLU A 313 13.91 3.58 -7.59
N ILE A 314 13.96 2.93 -6.42
CA ILE A 314 13.47 3.50 -5.17
C ILE A 314 14.62 4.04 -4.35
N LEU A 315 14.43 5.24 -3.82
CA LEU A 315 15.21 5.75 -2.71
C LEU A 315 14.44 5.49 -1.42
N TYR A 316 15.09 4.96 -0.38
CA TYR A 316 14.44 4.81 0.91
C TYR A 316 15.29 5.38 2.05
N TYR A 317 14.60 5.91 3.05
CA TYR A 317 15.18 6.30 4.33
C TYR A 317 14.91 5.20 5.35
N LYS A 318 15.97 4.67 5.96
CA LYS A 318 15.87 3.67 7.04
C LYS A 318 15.82 4.38 8.39
N VAL A 319 14.64 4.43 9.00
CA VAL A 319 14.38 5.20 10.23
C VAL A 319 15.28 4.78 11.39
N SER A 320 15.49 3.48 11.59
CA SER A 320 16.30 2.97 12.71
C SER A 320 17.77 3.35 12.67
N ARG A 321 18.31 3.62 11.47
CA ARG A 321 19.71 4.02 11.27
C ARG A 321 19.87 5.48 10.89
N ARG A 322 18.77 6.17 10.58
CA ARG A 322 18.75 7.53 10.04
C ARG A 322 19.63 7.69 8.79
N THR A 323 19.49 6.77 7.84
CA THR A 323 20.33 6.75 6.63
C THR A 323 19.51 6.56 5.36
N TRP A 324 19.94 7.20 4.28
CA TRP A 324 19.37 7.08 2.94
C TRP A 324 20.09 6.02 2.12
N HIS A 325 19.33 5.22 1.37
CA HIS A 325 19.85 4.13 0.54
C HIS A 325 19.04 3.98 -0.75
N TRP A 326 19.73 3.69 -1.84
CA TRP A 326 19.09 3.27 -3.09
C TRP A 326 18.86 1.77 -3.08
N LEU A 327 17.70 1.32 -3.57
CA LEU A 327 17.51 -0.08 -3.87
C LEU A 327 18.37 -0.50 -5.08
N PRO A 328 18.87 -1.75 -5.11
CA PRO A 328 19.50 -2.30 -6.30
C PRO A 328 18.55 -2.24 -7.51
N LYS A 329 19.09 -1.87 -8.69
CA LYS A 329 18.32 -1.87 -9.95
C LYS A 329 17.67 -3.23 -10.17
N CYS A 330 16.41 -3.22 -10.60
CA CYS A 330 15.70 -4.46 -10.91
C CYS A 330 16.34 -5.15 -12.13
N PRO A 331 16.69 -6.43 -12.03
CA PRO A 331 17.32 -7.16 -13.13
C PRO A 331 16.35 -7.40 -14.30
N SER A 332 15.04 -7.34 -14.05
CA SER A 332 13.99 -7.56 -15.07
C SER A 332 13.61 -6.29 -15.82
N LEU A 333 14.20 -5.13 -15.50
CA LEU A 333 13.92 -3.89 -16.20
C LEU A 333 14.70 -3.83 -17.51
N PRO A 334 14.05 -3.44 -18.63
CA PRO A 334 14.76 -3.17 -19.88
C PRO A 334 15.68 -1.95 -19.73
N ASP A 335 16.66 -1.80 -20.63
CA ASP A 335 17.56 -0.64 -20.63
C ASP A 335 16.87 0.67 -21.04
N LYS A 336 15.79 0.56 -21.81
CA LYS A 336 14.89 1.66 -22.13
C LYS A 336 13.54 1.41 -21.47
N TRP A 337 13.06 2.37 -20.70
CA TRP A 337 11.75 2.30 -20.06
C TRP A 337 10.88 3.48 -20.42
N SER A 338 9.57 3.23 -20.44
CA SER A 338 8.54 4.26 -20.40
C SER A 338 8.23 4.63 -18.95
N CYS A 339 7.53 5.75 -18.73
CA CYS A 339 6.91 6.02 -17.43
C CYS A 339 5.85 4.95 -17.10
N GLY A 340 5.46 4.86 -15.82
CA GLY A 340 4.51 3.83 -15.38
C GLY A 340 4.87 3.11 -14.09
N PHE A 341 5.96 3.49 -13.43
CA PHE A 341 6.49 2.73 -12.30
C PHE A 341 5.68 2.98 -11.04
N ARG A 342 5.09 1.91 -10.50
CA ARG A 342 4.32 1.94 -9.26
C ARG A 342 4.87 0.92 -8.28
N TRP A 343 5.30 1.41 -7.14
CA TRP A 343 5.81 0.60 -6.06
C TRP A 343 4.79 0.47 -4.93
N PHE A 344 4.75 -0.71 -4.34
CA PHE A 344 3.80 -1.06 -3.29
C PHE A 344 4.51 -1.77 -2.14
N SER A 345 4.17 -1.38 -0.92
CA SER A 345 4.48 -2.15 0.27
C SER A 345 3.58 -3.38 0.30
N PHE A 346 4.17 -4.57 0.28
CA PHE A 346 3.46 -5.84 0.39
C PHE A 346 3.93 -6.58 1.64
N THR A 347 3.09 -6.59 2.66
CA THR A 347 3.35 -7.29 3.93
C THR A 347 2.42 -8.51 4.00
N PRO A 348 2.85 -9.71 3.57
CA PRO A 348 1.95 -10.83 3.40
C PRO A 348 1.29 -11.21 4.74
N GLN A 349 -0.05 -11.25 4.75
CA GLN A 349 -0.83 -11.56 5.95
C GLN A 349 -1.90 -12.58 5.63
N LEU A 350 -1.84 -13.72 6.30
CA LEU A 350 -2.77 -14.83 6.05
C LEU A 350 -4.20 -14.46 6.40
N TYR A 351 -4.37 -13.71 7.48
CA TYR A 351 -5.67 -13.45 8.09
C TYR A 351 -6.37 -12.19 7.57
N ALA A 352 -5.77 -11.51 6.60
CA ALA A 352 -6.42 -10.40 5.93
C ALA A 352 -7.60 -10.95 5.11
N SER A 353 -8.82 -10.65 5.56
CA SER A 353 -10.06 -11.16 4.98
C SER A 353 -10.42 -10.41 3.71
N VAL A 354 -10.89 -11.16 2.70
CA VAL A 354 -11.27 -10.66 1.38
C VAL A 354 -12.77 -10.62 1.21
#